data_AF-A0A7Z9T8A3-F1
#
_entry.id   AF-A0A7Z9T8A3-F1
#
_cell.length_a   1.000
_cell.length_b   1.000
_cell.length_c   1.000
_cell.angle_alpha   90.00
_cell.angle_beta   90.00
_cell.angle_gamma   90.00
#
_symmetry.space_group_name_H-M   'P 1'
#
loop_
_entity.id
_entity.type
_entity.pdbx_description
1 polymer ?
#
loop_
_entity_poly.entity_id
_entity_poly.type
_entity_poly.pdbx_seq_one_letter_code
_entity_poly.pdbx_strand_id
1 'polypeptide(L)' 'MQPLTKRQREILDYLSEYIEHHGYAPSLEEIGHRFSLSSLATVHKHLKNLE' A
#
# COMPACT_ATOMS: atom_id res chain seq x y z
N MET A 1 3.30 -20.86 -0.33
CA MET A 1 3.20 -19.57 0.38
C MET A 1 4.33 -18.69 -0.15
N GLN A 2 4.02 -17.69 -0.96
CA GLN A 2 5.06 -16.84 -1.55
C GLN A 2 5.56 -15.87 -0.47
N PRO A 3 6.89 -15.76 -0.23
CA PRO A 3 7.40 -14.81 0.74
C PRO A 3 7.05 -13.39 0.30
N LEU A 4 6.46 -12.61 1.21
CA LEU A 4 6.16 -11.20 0.99
C LEU A 4 7.45 -10.49 0.54
N THR A 5 7.37 -9.77 -0.56
CA THR A 5 8.47 -8.92 -1.01
C THR A 5 8.74 -7.84 0.05
N LYS A 6 9.97 -7.33 0.14
CA LYS A 6 10.33 -6.25 1.08
C LYS A 6 9.30 -5.10 1.03
N ARG A 7 8.90 -4.70 -0.18
CA ARG A 7 7.91 -3.65 -0.43
C ARG A 7 6.54 -3.95 0.20
N GLN A 8 6.05 -5.18 0.08
CA GLN A 8 4.77 -5.58 0.68
C GLN A 8 4.83 -5.54 2.21
N ARG A 9 5.97 -5.92 2.80
CA ARG A 9 6.16 -5.81 4.26
C ARG A 9 6.17 -4.36 4.72
N GLU A 10 6.86 -3.48 4.00
CA GLU A 10 6.88 -2.04 4.32
C GLU A 10 5.47 -1.43 4.24
N ILE A 11 4.66 -1.81 3.24
CA ILE A 11 3.27 -1.34 3.13
C ILE A 11 2.41 -1.82 4.30
N LEU A 12 2.56 -3.09 4.72
CA LEU A 12 1.83 -3.63 5.87
C LEU A 12 2.23 -2.95 7.17
N ASP A 13 3.52 -2.71 7.37
CA ASP A 13 4.06 -1.99 8.53
C ASP A 13 3.49 -0.56 8.58
N TYR A 14 3.51 0.14 7.44
CA TYR A 14 2.90 1.46 7.30
C TYR A 14 1.39 1.45 7.58
N LEU A 15 0.66 0.45 7.08
CA LEU A 15 -0.78 0.34 7.33
C LEU A 15 -1.07 0.18 8.82
N SER A 16 -0.33 -0.69 9.51
CA SER A 16 -0.47 -0.90 10.95
C SER A 16 -0.14 0.36 11.73
N GLU A 17 1.00 1.00 11.46
CA GLU A 17 1.41 2.24 12.12
C GLU A 17 0.39 3.36 11.87
N TYR A 18 -0.10 3.49 10.63
CA TYR A 18 -1.07 4.53 10.28
C TYR A 18 -2.42 4.32 10.97
N ILE A 19 -2.92 3.08 11.03
CA ILE A 19 -4.17 2.78 11.75
C ILE A 19 -4.00 3.06 13.24
N GLU A 20 -2.86 2.72 13.83
CA GLU A 20 -2.58 2.94 15.24
C GLU A 20 -2.49 4.44 15.59
N HIS A 21 -1.88 5.24 14.70
CA HIS A 21 -1.73 6.68 14.90
C HIS A 21 -2.98 7.50 14.55
N HIS A 22 -3.69 7.15 13.48
CA HIS A 22 -4.80 7.95 12.95
C HIS A 22 -6.18 7.39 13.31
N GLY A 23 -6.27 6.13 13.72
CA GLY A 23 -7.55 5.45 14.00
C GLY A 23 -8.34 5.05 12.76
N TYR A 24 -7.76 5.18 11.56
CA TYR A 24 -8.36 4.76 10.29
C TYR A 24 -7.29 4.25 9.32
N ALA A 25 -7.70 3.43 8.35
CA ALA A 25 -6.80 2.94 7.32
C ALA A 25 -6.47 4.04 6.30
N PRO A 26 -5.20 4.23 5.91
CA PRO A 26 -4.81 5.26 4.95
C PRO A 26 -5.43 5.00 3.57
N SER A 27 -5.74 6.09 2.86
CA SER A 27 -6.22 6.04 1.49
C SER A 27 -5.13 5.56 0.53
N LEU A 28 -5.53 5.05 -0.64
CA LEU A 28 -4.57 4.69 -1.69
C LEU A 28 -3.68 5.87 -2.10
N GLU A 29 -4.22 7.09 -2.05
CA GLU A 29 -3.47 8.33 -2.28
C GLU A 29 -2.42 8.60 -1.18
N GLU A 30 -2.78 8.45 0.11
CA GLU A 30 -1.84 8.57 1.23
C GLU A 30 -0.70 7.55 1.13
N ILE A 31 -1.03 6.30 0.80
CA ILE A 31 -0.03 5.24 0.61
C ILE A 31 0.89 5.60 -0.57
N GLY A 32 0.32 6.03 -1.70
CA GLY A 32 1.08 6.47 -2.88
C GLY A 32 2.04 7.62 -2.57
N HIS A 33 1.57 8.63 -1.83
CA HIS A 33 2.35 9.78 -1.41
C HIS A 33 3.51 9.36 -0.48
N ARG A 34 3.21 8.51 0.51
CA ARG A 34 4.18 8.12 1.54
C ARG A 34 5.30 7.20 1.00
N PHE A 35 4.99 6.35 0.02
CA PHE A 35 5.99 5.52 -0.66
C PHE A 35 6.64 6.21 -1.88
N SER A 36 6.35 7.50 -2.11
CA SER A 36 6.80 8.27 -3.29
C SER A 36 6.62 7.47 -4.58
N LEU A 37 5.50 6.77 -4.68
CA LEU A 37 5.14 6.00 -5.86
C LEU A 37 4.57 7.00 -6.86
N SER A 38 5.41 7.49 -7.79
CA SER A 38 5.02 8.43 -8.85
C SER A 38 3.94 7.90 -9.80
N SER A 39 3.45 6.68 -9.58
CA SER A 39 2.40 6.07 -10.36
C SER A 39 1.64 5.06 -9.52
N LEU A 40 0.48 5.51 -9.01
CA LEU A 40 -0.69 4.69 -8.71
C LEU A 40 -1.07 3.74 -9.88
N ALA A 41 -0.43 3.88 -11.05
CA ALA A 41 -0.59 3.04 -12.22
C ALA A 41 -0.22 1.56 -11.99
N THR A 42 0.70 1.22 -11.09
CA THR A 42 0.96 -0.20 -10.74
C THR A 42 -0.11 -0.76 -9.80
N VAL A 43 -0.68 0.08 -8.94
CA VAL A 43 -1.78 -0.28 -8.03
C VAL A 43 -3.08 -0.52 -8.82
N HIS A 44 -3.41 0.37 -9.77
CA HIS A 44 -4.52 0.15 -10.71
C HIS A 44 -4.28 -1.07 -11.63
N LYS A 45 -3.03 -1.37 -12.02
CA LYS A 45 -2.72 -2.54 -12.87
C LYS A 45 -2.87 -3.87 -12.12
N HIS A 46 -2.63 -3.91 -10.81
CA HIS A 46 -2.96 -5.09 -10.00
C HIS A 46 -4.46 -5.23 -9.71
N LEU A 47 -5.19 -4.11 -9.52
CA LEU A 47 -6.64 -4.13 -9.32
C LEU A 47 -7.44 -4.49 -10.58
N LYS A 48 -6.95 -4.14 -11.78
CA LYS A 48 -7.63 -4.44 -13.05
C LYS A 48 -7.45 -5.89 -13.53
N ASN A 49 -6.52 -6.66 -12.95
CA ASN A 49 -6.29 -8.08 -13.29
C ASN A 49 -7.12 -9.06 -12.43
N LEU A 50 -8.19 -8.55 -11.81
CA LEU A 50 -9.17 -9.30 -11.04
C LEU A 50 -10.52 -9.39 -11.80
N GLU A 51 -10.44 -9.52 -13.13
CA GLU A 51 -11.47 -10.15 -13.99
C GLU A 51 -11.06 -11.58 -14.34
#